data_AF-A0A9W6YB59-F1
#
_entry.id   AF-A0A9W6YB59-F1
#
_cell.length_a   1.000
_cell.length_b   1.000
_cell.length_c   1.000
_cell.angle_alpha   90.00
_cell.angle_beta   90.00
_cell.angle_gamma   90.00
#
_symmetry.space_group_name_H-M   'P 1'
#
loop_
_entity.id
_entity.type
_entity.pdbx_description
1 polymer ?
#
loop_
_entity_poly.entity_id
_entity_poly.type
_entity_poly.pdbx_seq_one_letter_code
_entity_poly.pdbx_strand_id
1 'polypeptide(L)' 'MVGPPDEKGMFQDIGCFHELGRKQLAMYNEEATGGWAFWSWRHSDESIHGTHWSLGQLLRDRDLVFFW' A
#
# COMPACT_ATOMS: atom_id res chain seq x y z
N MET A 1 3.16 -17.81 4.28
CA MET A 1 2.76 -16.41 4.49
C MET A 1 3.89 -15.75 5.27
N VAL A 2 4.46 -14.67 4.74
CA VAL A 2 5.47 -13.88 5.46
C VAL A 2 4.74 -13.04 6.51
N GLY A 3 5.37 -12.90 7.69
CA GLY A 3 4.75 -12.33 8.88
C GLY A 3 4.27 -10.89 8.72
N PRO A 4 3.51 -10.38 9.70
CA PRO A 4 3.01 -9.01 9.69
C PRO A 4 4.16 -7.98 9.59
N PRO A 5 3.86 -6.72 9.23
CA PRO A 5 4.83 -5.63 9.28
C PRO A 5 5.56 -5.58 10.62
N ASP A 6 6.83 -5.16 10.60
CA ASP A 6 7.62 -5.06 11.82
C ASP A 6 7.13 -3.93 12.75
N GLU A 7 7.80 -3.77 13.90
CA GLU A 7 7.47 -2.75 14.90
C GLU A 7 7.53 -1.30 14.36
N LYS A 8 8.11 -1.09 13.16
CA LYS A 8 8.18 0.19 12.47
C LYS A 8 7.12 0.32 11.37
N GLY A 9 6.18 -0.62 11.28
CA GLY A 9 5.13 -0.63 10.26
C GLY A 9 5.66 -0.90 8.84
N MET A 10 6.89 -1.42 8.72
CA MET A 10 7.49 -1.72 7.43
C MET A 10 7.27 -3.19 7.08
N PHE A 11 6.86 -3.47 5.85
CA PHE A 11 6.96 -4.82 5.31
C PHE A 11 8.44 -5.17 5.17
N GLN A 12 8.87 -6.26 5.81
CA GLN A 12 10.27 -6.70 5.76
C GLN A 12 10.70 -7.12 4.36
N ASP A 13 9.73 -7.43 3.49
CA ASP A 13 9.92 -7.74 2.08
C ASP A 13 9.01 -6.85 1.22
N ILE A 14 9.62 -5.94 0.47
CA ILE A 14 8.92 -5.04 -0.45
C ILE A 14 8.20 -5.80 -1.57
N GLY A 15 8.70 -6.97 -1.96
CA GLY A 15 8.03 -7.85 -2.92
C GLY A 15 6.69 -8.35 -2.41
N CYS A 16 6.60 -8.68 -1.11
CA CYS A 16 5.34 -9.08 -0.47
C CYS A 16 4.34 -7.91 -0.42
N PHE A 17 4.80 -6.68 -0.16
CA PHE A 17 3.95 -5.49 -0.20
C PHE A 17 3.36 -5.26 -1.60
N HIS A 18 4.19 -5.34 -2.64
CA HIS A 18 3.73 -5.23 -4.02
C HIS A 18 2.75 -6.34 -4.41
N GLU A 19 2.98 -7.58 -3.95
CA GLU A 19 2.05 -8.68 -4.22
C GLU A 19 0.70 -8.48 -3.53
N LEU A 20 0.70 -8.02 -2.27
CA LEU A 20 -0.51 -7.69 -1.53
C LEU A 20 -1.30 -6.59 -2.24
N GLY A 21 -0.64 -5.48 -2.57
CA GLY A 21 -1.25 -4.34 -3.26
C GLY A 21 -1.89 -4.75 -4.59
N ARG A 22 -1.19 -5.56 -5.41
CA ARG A 22 -1.76 -6.09 -6.66
C ARG A 22 -3.01 -6.94 -6.44
N LYS A 23 -2.99 -7.84 -5.44
CA LYS A 23 -4.15 -8.71 -5.15
C LYS A 23 -5.34 -7.92 -4.62
N GLN A 24 -5.11 -6.95 -3.75
CA GLN A 24 -6.17 -6.07 -3.25
C GLN A 24 -6.78 -5.24 -4.38
N LEU A 25 -5.96 -4.63 -5.23
CA LEU A 25 -6.46 -3.85 -6.38
C LEU A 25 -7.25 -4.71 -7.37
N ALA A 26 -6.79 -5.91 -7.69
CA ALA A 26 -7.53 -6.84 -8.54
C ALA A 26 -8.90 -7.17 -7.93
N MET A 27 -8.93 -7.56 -6.65
CA MET A 27 -10.18 -7.87 -5.95
C MET A 27 -11.13 -6.67 -5.91
N TYR A 28 -10.64 -5.47 -5.60
CA TYR A 28 -11.49 -4.28 -5.57
C TYR A 28 -11.99 -3.86 -6.96
N ASN A 29 -11.19 -4.03 -8.01
CA ASN A 29 -11.60 -3.65 -9.36
C ASN A 29 -12.54 -4.68 -10.02
N GLU A 30 -12.38 -5.96 -9.70
CA GLU A 30 -13.16 -7.04 -10.32
C GLU A 30 -14.44 -7.38 -9.53
N GLU A 31 -14.40 -7.31 -8.20
CA GLU A 31 -15.51 -7.78 -7.35
C GLU A 31 -16.28 -6.67 -6.64
N ALA A 32 -15.63 -5.53 -6.33
CA ALA A 32 -16.29 -4.47 -5.58
C ALA A 32 -17.10 -3.53 -6.49
N THR A 33 -18.43 -3.64 -6.42
CA THR A 33 -19.36 -2.80 -7.21
C THR A 33 -19.46 -1.35 -6.74
N GLY A 34 -18.96 -1.04 -5.55
CA GLY A 34 -19.02 0.29 -4.92
C GLY A 34 -17.78 1.16 -5.08
N GLY A 35 -16.75 0.70 -5.80
CA GLY A 35 -15.44 1.33 -5.83
C GLY A 35 -14.68 1.19 -4.51
N TRP A 36 -13.48 1.75 -4.46
CA TRP A 36 -12.60 1.67 -3.28
C TRP A 36 -11.84 2.99 -3.10
N ALA A 37 -11.37 3.23 -1.88
CA ALA A 37 -10.51 4.36 -1.55
C ALA A 37 -9.34 3.89 -0.71
N PHE A 38 -8.14 4.37 -1.02
CA PHE A 38 -6.96 4.06 -0.23
C PHE A 38 -6.96 4.89 1.06
N TRP A 39 -6.82 4.23 2.20
CA TRP A 39 -6.51 4.89 3.45
C TRP A 39 -4.98 4.90 3.67
N SER A 40 -4.31 6.06 3.70
CA SER A 40 -4.81 7.43 3.50
C SER A 40 -3.95 8.18 2.48
N TRP A 41 -4.37 9.39 2.09
CA TRP A 41 -3.55 10.23 1.22
C TRP A 41 -2.19 10.57 1.86
N ARG A 42 -2.23 10.88 3.17
CA ARG A 42 -1.07 11.25 3.98
C ARG A 42 -1.25 10.71 5.41
N HIS A 43 -0.29 9.93 5.88
CA HIS A 43 -0.17 9.48 7.25
C HIS A 43 0.79 10.39 8.04
N SER A 44 0.58 10.56 9.35
CA SER A 44 1.44 11.42 10.19
C SER A 44 2.90 10.97 10.20
N ASP A 45 3.10 9.67 10.11
CA ASP A 45 4.41 9.03 10.21
C ASP A 45 5.31 9.32 9.01
N GLU A 46 4.75 9.76 7.88
CA GLU A 46 5.51 10.19 6.69
C GLU A 46 6.53 11.30 6.98
N SER A 47 6.31 12.06 8.06
CA SER A 47 7.24 13.10 8.52
C SER A 47 8.43 12.57 9.34
N ILE A 48 8.35 11.32 9.81
CA ILE A 48 9.30 10.70 10.74
C ILE A 48 10.05 9.55 10.06
N HIS A 49 9.36 8.74 9.25
CA HIS A 49 9.93 7.61 8.51
C HIS A 49 9.09 7.28 7.26
N GLY A 50 9.62 6.43 6.38
CA GLY A 50 8.84 5.89 5.27
C GLY A 50 7.70 5.02 5.75
N THR A 51 6.49 5.24 5.23
CA THR A 51 5.28 4.54 5.66
C THR A 51 4.45 4.07 4.47
N HIS A 52 3.99 2.82 4.54
CA HIS A 52 3.13 2.22 3.52
C HIS A 52 1.64 2.62 3.67
N TRP A 53 1.34 3.49 4.63
CA TRP A 53 -0.01 4.03 4.86
C TRP A 53 -0.26 5.36 4.15
N SER A 54 0.78 5.96 3.55
CA SER A 54 0.70 7.21 2.78
C SER A 54 0.67 6.91 1.29
N LEU A 55 -0.51 7.01 0.65
CA LEU A 55 -0.62 6.88 -0.81
C LEU A 55 0.30 7.88 -1.54
N GLY A 56 0.37 9.12 -1.05
CA GLY A 56 1.22 10.15 -1.66
C GLY A 56 2.70 9.77 -1.64
N GLN A 57 3.16 9.07 -0.60
CA GLN A 57 4.53 8.58 -0.53
C GLN A 57 4.75 7.41 -1.48
N LEU A 58 3.87 6.40 -1.44
CA LEU A 58 3.93 5.22 -2.31
C LEU A 58 3.98 5.58 -3.80
N LEU A 59 3.24 6.61 -4.22
CA LEU A 59 3.24 7.09 -5.60
C LEU A 59 4.55 7.80 -5.98
N ARG A 60 5.14 8.57 -5.05
CA ARG A 60 6.43 9.25 -5.30
C ARG A 60 7.57 8.24 -5.37
N ASP A 61 7.54 7.24 -4.50
CA ASP A 61 8.57 6.23 -4.35
C ASP A 61 8.41 5.09 -5.39
N ARG A 62 7.28 5.08 -6.11
CA ARG A 62 6.89 4.11 -7.14
C ARG A 62 6.61 2.70 -6.62
N ASP A 63 6.29 2.59 -5.34
CA ASP A 63 5.88 1.34 -4.69
C ASP A 63 4.42 0.97 -5.00
N LEU A 64 3.63 1.96 -5.47
CA LEU A 64 2.30 1.73 -6.03
C LEU A 64 2.20 2.33 -7.43
N VAL A 65 1.85 1.51 -8.42
CA VAL A 65 1.65 1.92 -9.82
C VAL A 65 0.22 1.62 -10.22
N PHE A 66 -0.54 2.66 -10.57
CA PHE A 66 -1.86 2.49 -11.17
C PHE A 66 -1.71 2.24 -12.67
N PHE A 67 -2.09 1.05 -13.11
CA PHE A 67 -2.37 0.80 -14.53
C PHE A 67 -3.84 1.18 -14.76
N TRP A 68 -4.06 2.25 -15.52
CA TRP A 68 -5.38 2.64 -16.03
C TRP A 68 -5.72 1.83 -17.28
#